data_AF-A0A377AKV7-F1
#
_entry.id   AF-A0A377AKV7-F1
#
_cell.length_a   1.000
_cell.length_b   1.000
_cell.length_c   1.000
_cell.angle_alpha   90.00
_cell.angle_beta   90.00
_cell.angle_gamma   90.00
#
_symmetry.space_group_name_H-M   'P 1'
#
loop_
_entity.id
_entity.type
_entity.pdbx_description
1 polymer ?
#
loop_
_entity_poly.entity_id
_entity_poly.type
_entity_poly.pdbx_seq_one_letter_code
_entity_poly.pdbx_strand_id
1 'polypeptide(L)'
;MSIRDARIALLEKESGPACHQTGHNSGVIHAGVYYTPGSLKAQFCLAGNRATKAFCDQNGIRYDNCGKMLVATSELEMERMRALWERTAANGIEREWLNAVELREREPNITGLGGIFVPSSGIVSYREVTAAMAKNFPGQRR
;
A
#
# COMPACT_ATOMS: atom_id res chain seq x y z
N MET A 1 17.56 -15.36 12.58
CA MET A 1 18.38 -16.28 11.75
C MET A 1 19.07 -15.45 10.70
N SER A 2 20.38 -15.23 10.83
CA SER A 2 21.16 -14.38 9.92
C SER A 2 21.49 -15.18 8.67
N ILE A 3 20.95 -14.78 7.52
CA ILE A 3 21.16 -15.43 6.21
C ILE A 3 22.54 -15.06 5.60
N ARG A 4 23.39 -14.37 6.37
CA ARG A 4 24.60 -13.69 5.87
C ARG A 4 25.64 -14.64 5.26
N ASP A 5 25.65 -15.92 5.65
CA ASP A 5 26.65 -16.89 5.20
C ASP A 5 26.08 -17.97 4.24
N ALA A 6 24.83 -17.82 3.81
CA ALA A 6 24.21 -18.77 2.87
C ALA A 6 24.53 -18.41 1.42
N ARG A 7 24.78 -19.44 0.59
CA ARG A 7 24.79 -19.28 -0.88
C ARG A 7 23.35 -19.38 -1.37
N ILE A 8 22.88 -18.36 -2.08
CA ILE A 8 21.49 -18.24 -2.55
C ILE A 8 21.47 -18.24 -4.08
N ALA A 9 20.55 -19.02 -4.66
CA ALA A 9 20.21 -18.98 -6.08
C ALA A 9 18.72 -18.61 -6.23
N LEU A 10 18.38 -17.72 -7.18
CA LEU A 10 17.03 -17.17 -7.37
C LEU A 10 16.42 -17.64 -8.70
N LEU A 11 15.73 -18.77 -8.73
CA LEU A 11 15.22 -19.28 -10.01
C LEU A 11 13.93 -18.54 -10.44
N GLU A 12 13.93 -18.01 -11.66
CA GLU A 12 12.77 -17.42 -12.34
C GLU A 12 12.58 -18.14 -13.68
N LYS A 13 11.34 -18.52 -14.00
CA LYS A 13 11.00 -19.22 -15.24
C LYS A 13 10.94 -18.23 -16.41
N GLU A 14 10.47 -17.02 -16.14
CA GLU A 14 10.37 -15.96 -17.13
C GLU A 14 11.76 -15.34 -17.45
N SER A 15 11.81 -14.49 -18.47
CA SER A 15 13.05 -13.79 -18.87
C SER A 15 13.55 -12.77 -17.82
N GLY A 16 12.73 -12.46 -16.82
CA GLY A 16 13.06 -11.54 -15.73
C GLY A 16 11.98 -11.56 -14.65
N PRO A 17 12.26 -10.95 -13.49
CA PRO A 17 11.32 -10.96 -12.37
C PRO A 17 10.14 -10.01 -12.60
N ALA A 18 9.08 -10.18 -11.82
CA ALA A 18 7.86 -9.36 -11.86
C ALA A 18 7.10 -9.36 -13.20
N CYS A 19 7.25 -10.39 -14.03
CA CYS A 19 6.49 -10.53 -15.28
C CYS A 19 5.00 -10.86 -15.09
N HIS A 20 4.60 -11.33 -13.89
CA HIS A 20 3.22 -11.74 -13.56
C HIS A 20 2.56 -10.78 -12.56
N GLN A 21 1.94 -11.29 -11.48
CA GLN A 21 1.14 -10.52 -10.53
C GLN A 21 1.86 -9.29 -9.95
N THR A 22 3.15 -9.41 -9.63
CA THR A 22 3.95 -8.31 -9.08
C THR A 22 4.06 -7.12 -10.03
N GLY A 23 4.09 -7.36 -11.34
CA GLY A 23 4.14 -6.30 -12.35
C GLY A 23 2.78 -5.94 -12.97
N HIS A 24 1.71 -6.64 -12.60
CA HIS A 24 0.34 -6.47 -13.11
C HIS A 24 -0.65 -6.29 -11.94
N ASN A 25 -0.48 -5.21 -11.19
CA ASN A 25 -1.39 -4.78 -10.13
C ASN A 25 -1.51 -3.25 -10.15
N SER A 26 -2.32 -2.68 -9.27
CA SER A 26 -2.58 -1.24 -9.21
C SER A 26 -1.42 -0.40 -8.70
N GLY A 27 -0.32 -1.01 -8.24
CA GLY A 27 0.82 -0.30 -7.67
C GLY A 27 0.58 0.22 -6.26
N VAL A 28 -0.58 -0.03 -5.65
CA VAL A 28 -0.96 0.60 -4.38
C VAL A 28 -0.07 0.13 -3.22
N ILE A 29 0.49 1.09 -2.50
CA ILE A 29 1.06 0.92 -1.17
C ILE A 29 -0.10 1.05 -0.17
N HIS A 30 -0.70 -0.08 0.18
CA HIS A 30 -1.90 -0.10 1.02
C HIS A 30 -1.61 0.35 2.46
N ALA A 31 -2.55 1.09 3.06
CA ALA A 31 -2.51 1.44 4.49
C ALA A 31 -3.17 0.37 5.40
N GLY A 32 -3.96 -0.55 4.82
CA GLY A 32 -4.57 -1.67 5.56
C GLY A 32 -5.98 -1.40 6.08
N VAL A 33 -6.72 -0.47 5.47
CA VAL A 33 -8.01 0.04 5.99
C VAL A 33 -9.10 -0.99 6.24
N TYR A 34 -9.08 -2.12 5.52
CA TYR A 34 -10.11 -3.16 5.62
C TYR A 34 -9.73 -4.34 6.51
N TYR A 35 -8.46 -4.46 6.93
CA TYR A 35 -7.96 -5.66 7.57
C TYR A 35 -8.39 -5.78 9.03
N THR A 36 -8.73 -7.02 9.44
CA THR A 36 -9.15 -7.31 10.81
C THR A 36 -8.03 -6.96 11.81
N PRO A 37 -8.33 -6.23 12.89
CA PRO A 37 -7.36 -5.92 13.93
C PRO A 37 -6.70 -7.16 14.52
N GLY A 38 -5.41 -7.02 14.86
CA GLY A 38 -4.59 -8.13 15.37
C GLY A 38 -4.18 -9.17 14.32
N SER A 39 -4.73 -9.15 13.11
CA SER A 39 -4.34 -10.09 12.05
C SER A 39 -2.94 -9.82 11.50
N LEU A 40 -2.28 -10.86 10.98
CA LEU A 40 -1.00 -10.72 10.27
C LEU A 40 -1.12 -9.79 9.07
N LYS A 41 -2.27 -9.75 8.37
CA LYS A 41 -2.49 -8.82 7.26
C LYS A 41 -2.46 -7.37 7.73
N ALA A 42 -3.09 -7.05 8.86
CA ALA A 42 -3.05 -5.70 9.43
C ALA A 42 -1.62 -5.31 9.82
N GLN A 43 -0.92 -6.19 10.55
CA GLN A 43 0.45 -5.95 11.00
C GLN A 43 1.43 -5.78 9.84
N PHE A 44 1.44 -6.72 8.89
CA PHE A 44 2.37 -6.69 7.75
C PHE A 44 2.01 -5.61 6.74
N CYS A 45 0.74 -5.22 6.58
CA CYS A 45 0.41 -4.10 5.71
C CYS A 45 0.96 -2.78 6.25
N LEU A 46 0.80 -2.52 7.55
CA LEU A 46 1.30 -1.29 8.16
C LEU A 46 2.83 -1.24 8.15
N ALA A 47 3.49 -2.35 8.52
CA ALA A 47 4.94 -2.46 8.45
C ALA A 47 5.45 -2.37 7.01
N GLY A 48 4.79 -3.06 6.08
CA GLY A 48 5.11 -3.08 4.65
C GLY A 48 4.93 -1.72 3.98
N ASN A 49 3.90 -0.95 4.34
CA ASN A 49 3.73 0.42 3.84
C ASN A 49 4.96 1.28 4.14
N ARG A 50 5.43 1.27 5.39
CA ARG A 50 6.63 2.01 5.81
C ARG A 50 7.90 1.48 5.15
N ALA A 51 8.07 0.16 5.14
CA ALA A 51 9.26 -0.49 4.58
C ALA A 51 9.38 -0.26 3.06
N THR A 52 8.28 -0.33 2.31
CA THR A 52 8.28 -0.08 0.87
C THR A 52 8.70 1.35 0.57
N LYS A 53 8.16 2.35 1.28
CA LYS A 53 8.55 3.76 1.10
C LYS A 53 10.02 3.98 1.42
N ALA A 54 10.48 3.51 2.57
CA ALA A 54 11.89 3.61 2.96
C ALA A 54 12.82 2.90 1.95
N PHE A 55 12.41 1.75 1.41
CA PHE A 55 13.16 1.07 0.35
C PHE A 55 13.22 1.90 -0.93
N CYS A 56 12.11 2.56 -1.30
CA CYS A 56 12.08 3.43 -2.46
C CYS A 56 13.01 4.64 -2.28
N ASP A 57 12.98 5.30 -1.11
CA ASP A 57 13.87 6.41 -0.77
C ASP A 57 15.34 5.99 -0.88
N GLN A 58 15.69 4.83 -0.32
CA GLN A 58 17.07 4.30 -0.33
C GLN A 58 17.57 3.93 -1.73
N ASN A 59 16.68 3.57 -2.65
CA ASN A 59 17.03 3.09 -3.99
C ASN A 59 16.71 4.12 -5.10
N GLY A 60 16.25 5.33 -4.75
CA GLY A 60 15.86 6.36 -5.70
C GLY A 60 14.68 5.95 -6.59
N ILE A 61 13.77 5.12 -6.08
CA ILE A 61 12.56 4.68 -6.80
C ILE A 61 11.47 5.71 -6.56
N ARG A 62 10.87 6.21 -7.63
CA ARG A 62 9.75 7.14 -7.51
C ARG A 62 8.51 6.41 -7.00
N TYR A 63 7.88 6.97 -5.98
CA TYR A 63 6.53 6.63 -5.54
C TYR A 63 5.76 7.92 -5.30
N ASP A 64 4.43 7.83 -5.28
CA ASP A 64 3.56 8.95 -4.96
C ASP A 64 2.81 8.64 -3.66
N ASN A 65 2.87 9.57 -2.69
CA ASN A 65 2.12 9.47 -1.45
C ASN A 65 0.82 10.28 -1.56
N CYS A 66 0.03 9.96 -2.58
CA CYS A 66 -1.22 10.64 -2.95
C CYS A 66 -2.36 10.44 -1.95
N GLY A 67 -2.18 9.58 -0.94
CA GLY A 67 -3.23 9.18 -0.03
C GLY A 67 -4.28 8.28 -0.69
N LYS A 68 -5.35 8.01 0.07
CA LYS A 68 -6.52 7.28 -0.40
C LYS A 68 -7.77 7.87 0.24
N MET A 69 -8.80 8.10 -0.56
CA MET A 69 -10.12 8.52 -0.09
C MET A 69 -11.10 7.35 -0.18
N LEU A 70 -11.71 6.99 0.94
CA LEU A 70 -12.89 6.12 0.99
C LEU A 70 -14.12 7.01 1.03
N VAL A 71 -15.09 6.77 0.16
CA VAL A 71 -16.26 7.62 -0.03
C VAL A 71 -17.51 6.81 0.25
N ALA A 72 -18.44 7.37 1.03
CA ALA A 72 -19.77 6.81 1.23
C ALA A 72 -20.76 7.61 0.38
N THR A 73 -21.56 6.89 -0.40
CA THR A 73 -22.54 7.45 -1.35
C THR A 73 -23.98 7.22 -0.92
N SER A 74 -24.19 6.54 0.22
CA SER A 74 -25.50 6.27 0.82
C SER A 74 -25.40 6.23 2.35
N GLU A 75 -26.55 6.35 3.02
CA GLU A 75 -26.63 6.25 4.49
C GLU A 75 -26.12 4.90 5.03
N LEU A 76 -26.40 3.81 4.30
CA LEU A 76 -25.89 2.48 4.65
C LEU A 76 -24.35 2.42 4.56
N GLU A 77 -23.76 3.08 3.56
CA GLU A 77 -22.30 3.18 3.46
C GLU A 77 -21.71 4.09 4.54
N MET A 78 -22.41 5.15 4.96
CA MET A 78 -22.01 5.98 6.10
C MET A 78 -22.00 5.17 7.40
N GLU A 79 -22.98 4.31 7.63
CA GLU A 79 -22.99 3.38 8.78
C GLU A 79 -21.79 2.42 8.74
N ARG A 80 -21.55 1.77 7.60
CA ARG A 80 -20.39 0.88 7.41
C ARG A 80 -19.05 1.63 7.56
N MET A 81 -19.01 2.89 7.14
CA MET A 81 -17.83 3.75 7.26
C MET A 81 -17.48 4.04 8.72
N ARG A 82 -18.47 4.22 9.62
CA ARG A 82 -18.20 4.33 11.06
C ARG A 82 -17.53 3.07 11.62
N ALA A 83 -17.95 1.88 11.18
CA ALA A 83 -17.26 0.65 11.56
C ALA A 83 -15.82 0.57 11.01
N LEU A 84 -15.58 1.09 9.81
CA LEU A 84 -14.21 1.22 9.27
C LEU A 84 -13.37 2.25 10.02
N TRP A 85 -13.97 3.33 10.52
CA TRP A 85 -13.29 4.33 11.34
C TRP A 85 -12.70 3.72 12.62
N GLU A 86 -13.48 2.90 13.33
CA GLU A 86 -12.99 2.19 14.52
C GLU A 86 -11.92 1.15 14.17
N ARG A 87 -12.13 0.39 13.08
CA ARG A 87 -11.16 -0.61 12.62
C ARG A 87 -9.81 0.00 12.27
N THR A 88 -9.82 1.12 11.56
CA THR A 88 -8.60 1.83 11.16
C THR A 88 -7.89 2.42 12.38
N ALA A 89 -8.64 2.88 13.40
CA ALA A 89 -8.08 3.24 14.71
C ALA A 89 -7.35 2.08 15.37
N ALA A 90 -8.01 0.92 15.46
CA ALA A 90 -7.46 -0.28 16.10
C ALA A 90 -6.22 -0.82 15.37
N ASN A 91 -6.07 -0.52 14.08
CA ASN A 91 -4.89 -0.86 13.29
C ASN A 91 -3.78 0.22 13.35
N GLY A 92 -3.95 1.30 14.10
CA GLY A 92 -2.98 2.39 14.21
C GLY A 92 -2.81 3.19 12.91
N ILE A 93 -3.86 3.26 12.08
CA ILE A 93 -3.83 3.98 10.80
C ILE A 93 -4.21 5.44 11.04
N GLU A 94 -3.29 6.34 10.68
CA GLU A 94 -3.56 7.78 10.57
C GLU A 94 -4.61 8.03 9.48
N ARG A 95 -5.61 8.84 9.82
CA ARG A 95 -6.82 9.02 9.03
C ARG A 95 -7.55 10.29 9.42
N GLU A 96 -8.30 10.83 8.47
CA GLU A 96 -9.13 12.01 8.65
C GLU A 96 -10.56 11.67 8.25
N TRP A 97 -11.52 12.09 9.09
CA TRP A 97 -12.93 12.02 8.74
C TRP A 97 -13.28 13.24 7.91
N LEU A 98 -14.00 13.04 6.81
CA LEU A 98 -14.46 14.10 5.92
C LEU A 98 -15.98 14.13 5.87
N ASN A 99 -16.57 15.29 6.08
CA ASN A 99 -17.96 15.54 5.72
C ASN A 99 -18.09 15.80 4.20
N ALA A 100 -19.33 15.89 3.69
CA ALA A 100 -19.59 16.11 2.27
C ALA A 100 -18.97 17.40 1.69
N VAL A 101 -18.86 18.47 2.49
CA VAL A 101 -18.25 19.73 2.06
C VAL A 101 -16.75 19.55 1.89
N GLU A 102 -16.07 19.02 2.91
CA GLU A 102 -14.62 18.74 2.88
C GLU A 102 -14.25 17.76 1.77
N LEU A 103 -15.11 16.76 1.53
CA LEU A 103 -14.95 15.80 0.44
C LEU A 103 -14.90 16.50 -0.93
N ARG A 104 -15.86 17.39 -1.19
CA ARG A 104 -15.95 18.15 -2.44
C ARG A 104 -14.84 19.19 -2.59
N GLU A 105 -14.40 19.79 -1.49
CA GLU A 105 -13.26 20.73 -1.50
C GLU A 105 -11.97 20.03 -1.89
N ARG A 106 -11.76 18.79 -1.42
CA ARG A 106 -10.56 18.01 -1.78
C ARG A 106 -10.66 17.38 -3.17
N GLU A 107 -11.82 16.82 -3.50
CA GLU A 107 -12.06 16.10 -4.76
C GLU A 107 -13.34 16.63 -5.42
N PRO A 108 -13.27 17.70 -6.23
CA PRO A 108 -14.47 18.35 -6.78
C PRO A 108 -15.24 17.51 -7.81
N ASN A 109 -14.62 16.44 -8.32
CA ASN A 109 -15.19 15.59 -9.37
C ASN A 109 -15.94 14.36 -8.84
N ILE A 110 -16.03 14.19 -7.52
CA ILE A 110 -16.73 13.04 -6.90
C ILE A 110 -18.01 13.49 -6.18
N THR A 111 -18.87 12.53 -5.88
CA THR A 111 -20.08 12.74 -5.07
C THR A 111 -20.07 11.76 -3.90
N GLY A 112 -20.44 12.24 -2.71
CA GLY A 112 -20.53 11.42 -1.51
C GLY A 112 -21.13 12.20 -0.34
N LEU A 113 -21.64 11.47 0.65
CA LEU A 113 -22.17 12.00 1.90
C LEU A 113 -21.06 12.28 2.93
N GLY A 114 -19.90 11.65 2.75
CA GLY A 114 -18.72 11.79 3.60
C GLY A 114 -17.65 10.78 3.20
N GLY A 115 -16.51 10.82 3.91
CA GLY A 115 -15.38 9.96 3.60
C GLY A 115 -14.38 9.77 4.74
N ILE A 116 -13.45 8.86 4.51
CA ILE A 116 -12.22 8.72 5.30
C ILE A 116 -11.05 8.93 4.37
N PHE A 117 -10.21 9.93 4.65
CA PHE A 117 -8.95 10.11 3.95
C PHE A 117 -7.80 9.46 4.73
N VAL A 118 -6.92 8.77 4.01
CA VAL A 118 -5.78 8.03 4.59
C VAL A 118 -4.50 8.49 3.89
N PRO A 119 -3.73 9.42 4.48
CA PRO A 119 -2.58 10.06 3.83
C PRO A 119 -1.39 9.11 3.61
N SER A 120 -1.35 8.00 4.34
CA SER A 120 -0.26 7.02 4.23
C SER A 120 -0.40 6.06 3.04
N SER A 121 -1.53 6.06 2.32
CA SER A 121 -1.64 5.32 1.08
C SER A 121 -0.88 6.01 -0.05
N GLY A 122 -0.35 5.21 -0.97
CA GLY A 122 0.39 5.72 -2.13
C GLY A 122 0.41 4.72 -3.27
N ILE A 123 1.20 5.03 -4.30
CA ILE A 123 1.40 4.16 -5.46
C ILE A 123 2.88 4.09 -5.85
N VAL A 124 3.30 2.94 -6.36
CA VAL A 124 4.68 2.67 -6.82
C VAL A 124 4.70 1.67 -7.97
N SER A 125 5.76 1.72 -8.77
CA SER A 125 6.09 0.65 -9.72
C SER A 125 6.71 -0.55 -8.99
N TYR A 126 5.92 -1.59 -8.70
CA TYR A 126 6.48 -2.82 -8.10
C TYR A 126 7.44 -3.58 -9.03
N ARG A 127 7.45 -3.28 -10.34
CA ARG A 127 8.50 -3.74 -11.27
C ARG A 127 9.84 -3.11 -10.92
N GLU A 128 9.88 -1.80 -10.69
CA GLU A 128 11.11 -1.10 -10.29
C GLU A 128 11.59 -1.54 -8.91
N VAL A 129 10.67 -1.68 -7.95
CA VAL A 129 10.97 -2.23 -6.60
C VAL A 129 11.62 -3.61 -6.73
N THR A 130 11.05 -4.49 -7.54
CA THR A 130 11.57 -5.85 -7.73
C THR A 130 12.91 -5.84 -8.47
N ALA A 131 13.07 -4.99 -9.49
CA ALA A 131 14.33 -4.84 -10.21
C ALA A 131 15.46 -4.36 -9.29
N ALA A 132 15.16 -3.44 -8.36
CA ALA A 132 16.12 -2.99 -7.35
C ALA A 132 16.46 -4.11 -6.35
N MET A 133 15.46 -4.86 -5.87
CA MET A 133 15.69 -6.02 -4.99
C MET A 133 16.56 -7.10 -5.65
N ALA A 134 16.36 -7.36 -6.94
CA ALA A 134 17.11 -8.37 -7.69
C ALA A 134 18.61 -8.05 -7.79
N LYS A 135 19.01 -6.76 -7.73
CA LYS A 135 20.43 -6.36 -7.73
C LYS A 135 21.21 -6.90 -6.52
N ASN A 136 20.52 -7.24 -5.43
CA ASN A 136 21.13 -7.86 -4.24
C ASN A 136 21.55 -9.32 -4.47
N PHE A 137 21.21 -9.91 -5.63
CA PHE A 137 21.54 -11.28 -6.02
C PHE A 137 22.32 -11.31 -7.35
N PRO A 138 23.55 -10.74 -7.42
CA PRO A 138 24.29 -10.54 -8.68
C PRO A 138 24.78 -11.84 -9.37
N GLY A 139 24.56 -13.01 -8.78
CA GLY A 139 25.12 -14.30 -9.20
C GLY A 139 24.37 -15.07 -10.29
N GLN A 140 23.44 -14.44 -11.02
CA GLN A 140 22.68 -15.09 -12.09
C GLN A 140 22.88 -14.42 -13.44
N ARG A 141 24.11 -14.50 -13.94
CA ARG A 141 24.31 -14.49 -15.39
C ARG A 141 24.45 -15.95 -15.80
N ARG A 142 23.64 -16.36 -16.79
CA ARG A 142 23.92 -17.60 -17.53
C ARG A 142 25.31 -17.51 -18.15
#